data_AF-A0A7Y3CA52-F1
#
_entry.id   AF-A0A7Y3CA52-F1
#
_cell.length_a   1.000
_cell.length_b   1.000
_cell.length_c   1.000
_cell.angle_alpha   90.00
_cell.angle_beta   90.00
_cell.angle_gamma   90.00
#
_symmetry.space_group_name_H-M   'P 1'
#
loop_
_entity.id
_entity.type
_entity.pdbx_description
1 polymer ?
#
loop_
_entity_poly.entity_id
_entity_poly.type
_entity_poly.pdbx_seq_one_letter_code
_entity_poly.pdbx_strand_id
1 'polypeptide(L)'
;MKNIVLRALLFLFTLGIYAQADQVSVVQNEEGAKLVVNGKDFMINGMNWDYIPIGTNTVNAEFWKKPDDIIKAGLDTEMSLLKNMGVNVIRQYTGVPARWIKYIYENYGIYTMLNHSFG
;
A
#
# COMPACT_ATOMS: atom_id res chain seq x y z
N MET A 1 26.58 -26.62 -24.38
CA MET A 1 25.25 -26.06 -24.75
C MET A 1 24.14 -26.50 -23.79
N LYS A 2 23.95 -27.81 -23.53
CA LYS A 2 22.89 -28.33 -22.63
C LYS A 2 22.85 -27.69 -21.23
N ASN A 3 24.01 -27.45 -20.62
CA ASN A 3 24.11 -26.85 -19.28
C ASN A 3 23.78 -25.34 -19.25
N ILE A 4 23.96 -24.63 -20.38
CA ILE A 4 23.62 -23.20 -20.49
C ILE A 4 22.10 -23.04 -20.60
N VAL A 5 21.45 -23.89 -21.41
CA VAL A 5 19.99 -23.91 -21.54
C VAL A 5 19.31 -24.22 -20.20
N LEU A 6 19.82 -25.20 -19.46
CA LEU A 6 19.28 -25.53 -18.13
C LEU A 6 19.44 -24.37 -17.12
N ARG A 7 20.58 -23.69 -17.12
CA ARG A 7 20.80 -22.51 -16.25
C ARG A 7 19.89 -21.34 -16.63
N ALA A 8 19.68 -21.11 -17.93
CA ALA A 8 18.75 -20.08 -18.40
C ALA A 8 17.30 -20.39 -18.00
N LEU A 9 16.88 -21.65 -18.10
CA LEU A 9 15.54 -22.09 -17.67
C LEU A 9 15.35 -21.93 -16.16
N LEU A 10 16.36 -22.31 -15.36
CA LEU A 10 16.32 -22.09 -13.90
C LEU A 10 16.25 -20.61 -13.55
N PHE A 11 17.00 -19.76 -14.25
CA PHE A 11 16.94 -18.30 -14.06
C PHE A 11 15.55 -17.73 -14.38
N LEU A 12 14.93 -18.17 -15.49
CA LEU A 12 13.57 -17.76 -15.85
C LEU A 12 12.52 -18.21 -14.81
N PHE A 13 12.69 -19.40 -14.21
CA PHE A 13 11.82 -19.86 -13.13
C PHE A 13 11.88 -18.98 -11.89
N THR A 14 13.05 -18.43 -11.54
CA THR A 14 13.18 -17.53 -10.38
C THR A 14 12.45 -16.20 -10.57
N LEU A 15 12.34 -15.70 -11.81
CA LEU A 15 11.62 -14.46 -12.12
C LEU A 15 10.09 -14.59 -11.89
N GLY A 16 9.53 -15.78 -12.12
CA GLY A 16 8.10 -16.04 -11.94
C GLY A 16 7.65 -16.04 -10.48
N ILE A 17 8.55 -16.32 -9.53
CA ILE A 17 8.24 -16.36 -8.09
C ILE A 17 8.02 -14.96 -7.53
N TYR A 18 8.77 -13.96 -8.01
CA TYR A 18 8.68 -12.57 -7.55
C TYR A 18 7.58 -11.74 -8.23
N ALA A 19 6.92 -12.30 -9.25
CA ALA A 19 5.89 -11.61 -10.03
C ALA A 19 4.45 -11.90 -9.58
N GLN A 20 4.24 -12.72 -8.55
CA GLN A 20 2.90 -13.01 -8.07
C GLN A 20 2.30 -11.79 -7.36
N ALA A 21 1.15 -11.33 -7.84
CA ALA A 21 0.36 -10.32 -7.16
C ALA A 21 -0.27 -10.90 -5.89
N ASP A 22 -0.52 -10.04 -4.90
CA ASP A 22 -1.25 -10.40 -3.69
C ASP A 22 -2.63 -10.96 -4.07
N GLN A 23 -2.97 -12.14 -3.55
CA GLN A 23 -4.29 -12.73 -3.71
C GLN A 23 -5.22 -12.16 -2.64
N VAL A 24 -6.10 -11.23 -3.05
CA VAL A 24 -7.06 -10.56 -2.16
C VAL A 24 -8.47 -11.05 -2.49
N SER A 25 -9.21 -11.52 -1.48
CA SER A 25 -10.58 -11.99 -1.65
C SER A 25 -11.45 -11.70 -0.43
N VAL A 26 -12.75 -11.51 -0.66
CA VAL A 26 -13.75 -11.52 0.41
C VAL A 26 -14.33 -12.92 0.48
N VAL A 27 -14.17 -13.58 1.62
CA VAL A 27 -14.78 -14.88 1.90
C VAL A 27 -16.02 -14.65 2.75
N GLN A 28 -17.15 -15.20 2.32
CA GLN A 28 -18.43 -15.11 3.02
C GLN A 28 -18.96 -16.50 3.32
N ASN A 29 -19.30 -16.77 4.58
CA ASN A 29 -19.84 -18.03 5.06
C ASN A 29 -20.89 -17.77 6.17
N GLU A 30 -21.34 -18.83 6.84
CA GLU A 30 -22.33 -18.75 7.93
C GLU A 30 -21.84 -17.90 9.14
N GLU A 31 -20.52 -17.74 9.31
CA GLU A 31 -19.90 -16.97 10.39
C GLU A 31 -19.75 -15.47 10.05
N GLY A 32 -19.99 -15.09 8.79
CA GLY A 32 -19.95 -13.71 8.32
C GLY A 32 -19.05 -13.52 7.09
N ALA A 33 -18.55 -12.30 6.91
CA ALA A 33 -17.65 -11.93 5.81
C ALA A 33 -16.29 -11.51 6.36
N LYS A 34 -15.22 -11.96 5.70
CA LYS A 34 -13.84 -11.61 6.04
C LYS A 34 -13.02 -11.28 4.81
N LEU A 35 -12.08 -10.35 4.97
CA LEU A 35 -11.04 -10.10 3.98
C LEU A 35 -9.92 -11.13 4.19
N VAL A 36 -9.50 -11.78 3.12
CA VAL A 36 -8.40 -12.75 3.10
C VAL A 36 -7.34 -12.26 2.12
N VAL A 37 -6.11 -12.11 2.61
CA VAL A 37 -4.95 -11.69 1.82
C VAL A 37 -3.90 -12.79 1.88
N ASN A 38 -3.52 -13.33 0.71
CA ASN A 38 -2.55 -14.43 0.58
C ASN A 38 -2.89 -15.63 1.47
N GLY A 39 -4.18 -15.99 1.52
CA GLY A 39 -4.69 -17.12 2.30
C GLY A 39 -4.77 -16.90 3.81
N LYS A 40 -4.51 -15.67 4.30
CA LYS A 40 -4.60 -15.32 5.72
C LYS A 40 -5.75 -14.35 5.96
N ASP A 41 -6.49 -14.57 7.04
CA ASP A 41 -7.49 -13.62 7.52
C ASP A 41 -6.83 -12.26 7.80
N PHE A 42 -7.36 -11.21 7.20
CA PHE A 42 -6.78 -9.87 7.24
C PHE A 42 -7.68 -8.94 8.03
N MET A 43 -7.30 -8.67 9.29
CA MET A 43 -7.96 -7.67 10.12
C MET A 43 -7.45 -6.27 9.75
N ILE A 44 -8.38 -5.37 9.42
CA ILE A 44 -8.06 -3.98 9.12
C ILE A 44 -7.92 -3.19 10.43
N ASN A 45 -6.70 -2.76 10.76
CA ASN A 45 -6.45 -1.73 11.76
C ASN A 45 -6.21 -0.41 11.02
N GLY A 46 -7.32 0.25 10.69
CA GLY A 46 -7.37 1.37 9.76
C GLY A 46 -7.24 2.75 10.41
N MET A 47 -6.65 3.69 9.69
CA MET A 47 -6.67 5.12 10.02
C MET A 47 -7.10 5.97 8.82
N ASN A 48 -7.96 6.96 9.02
CA ASN A 48 -8.15 8.02 8.03
C ASN A 48 -6.95 8.97 8.13
N TRP A 49 -6.20 9.14 7.05
CA TRP A 49 -4.97 9.94 7.08
C TRP A 49 -4.81 10.77 5.81
N ASP A 50 -4.47 12.04 5.97
CA ASP A 50 -3.99 12.94 4.92
C ASP A 50 -3.02 13.95 5.55
N TYR A 51 -2.07 14.45 4.75
CA TYR A 51 -1.17 15.51 5.19
C TYR A 51 -1.80 16.89 4.96
N ILE A 52 -2.35 17.49 6.01
CA ILE A 52 -3.03 18.80 5.96
C ILE A 52 -2.29 19.80 6.86
N PRO A 53 -1.48 20.71 6.29
CA PRO A 53 -0.86 21.79 7.04
C PRO A 53 -1.87 22.66 7.80
N ILE A 54 -1.45 23.21 8.94
CA ILE A 54 -2.25 24.17 9.72
C ILE A 54 -2.66 25.34 8.83
N GLY A 55 -3.96 25.69 8.86
CA GLY A 55 -4.53 26.76 8.03
C GLY A 55 -4.91 26.35 6.61
N THR A 56 -4.79 25.06 6.26
CA THR A 56 -5.22 24.50 4.97
C THR A 56 -6.31 23.44 5.16
N ASN A 57 -6.81 22.90 4.04
CA ASN A 57 -7.75 21.79 3.99
C ASN A 57 -7.38 20.84 2.85
N THR A 58 -8.19 19.79 2.66
CA THR A 58 -7.98 18.75 1.64
C THR A 58 -7.95 19.26 0.20
N VAL A 59 -8.49 20.46 -0.06
CA VAL A 59 -8.56 21.07 -1.39
C VAL A 59 -7.32 21.92 -1.68
N ASN A 60 -6.77 22.62 -0.69
CA ASN A 60 -5.70 23.61 -0.89
C ASN A 60 -4.36 23.28 -0.20
N ALA A 61 -4.25 22.17 0.52
CA ALA A 61 -3.00 21.73 1.13
C ALA A 61 -1.90 21.46 0.08
N GLU A 62 -2.28 20.99 -1.12
CA GLU A 62 -1.40 20.79 -2.27
C GLU A 62 -0.13 19.99 -1.93
N PHE A 63 -0.24 19.05 -0.97
CA PHE A 63 0.88 18.28 -0.44
C PHE A 63 1.60 17.50 -1.55
N TRP A 64 0.84 16.88 -2.45
CA TRP A 64 1.40 16.10 -3.55
C TRP A 64 2.08 16.92 -4.66
N LYS A 65 1.95 18.26 -4.63
CA LYS A 65 2.69 19.18 -5.51
C LYS A 65 3.99 19.68 -4.89
N LYS A 66 4.29 19.30 -3.63
CA LYS A 66 5.56 19.67 -2.98
C LYS A 66 6.73 18.89 -3.59
N PRO A 67 7.97 19.37 -3.41
CA PRO A 67 9.16 18.62 -3.75
C PRO A 67 9.21 17.23 -3.08
N ASP A 68 9.85 16.27 -3.74
CA ASP A 68 9.87 14.86 -3.33
C ASP A 68 10.49 14.62 -1.96
N ASP A 69 11.52 15.38 -1.61
CA ASP A 69 12.17 15.34 -0.30
C ASP A 69 11.22 15.75 0.83
N ILE A 70 10.39 16.77 0.60
CA ILE A 70 9.36 17.21 1.55
C ILE A 70 8.26 16.16 1.69
N ILE A 71 7.77 15.61 0.58
CA ILE A 71 6.75 14.55 0.62
C ILE A 71 7.29 13.33 1.36
N LYS A 72 8.50 12.89 1.00
CA LYS A 72 9.16 11.74 1.63
C LYS A 72 9.35 11.95 3.12
N ALA A 73 9.85 13.11 3.56
CA ALA A 73 10.05 13.41 4.97
C ALA A 73 8.73 13.38 5.77
N GLY A 74 7.64 13.92 5.20
CA GLY A 74 6.31 13.84 5.79
C GLY A 74 5.82 12.40 5.92
N LEU A 75 5.93 11.60 4.86
CA LEU A 75 5.57 10.19 4.89
C LEU A 75 6.42 9.38 5.87
N ASP A 76 7.72 9.65 5.93
CA ASP A 76 8.62 8.91 6.80
C ASP A 76 8.31 9.12 8.28
N THR A 77 7.93 10.34 8.64
CA THR A 77 7.53 10.68 10.01
C THR A 77 6.20 10.02 10.35
N GLU A 78 5.19 10.22 9.50
CA GLU A 78 3.82 9.82 9.79
C GLU A 78 3.63 8.31 9.69
N MET A 79 4.14 7.67 8.64
CA MET A 79 3.97 6.22 8.44
C MET A 79 4.75 5.42 9.49
N SER A 80 5.89 5.90 9.95
CA SER A 80 6.62 5.29 11.08
C SER A 80 5.79 5.30 12.35
N LEU A 81 5.15 6.44 12.66
CA LEU A 81 4.27 6.56 13.81
C LEU A 81 3.07 5.62 13.70
N LEU A 82 2.36 5.64 12.58
CA LEU A 82 1.19 4.78 12.35
C LEU A 82 1.56 3.29 12.44
N LYS A 83 2.69 2.89 11.84
CA LYS A 83 3.21 1.52 11.94
C LYS A 83 3.48 1.12 13.39
N ASN A 84 4.10 2.00 14.17
CA ASN A 84 4.34 1.75 15.60
C ASN A 84 3.04 1.65 16.42
N MET A 85 1.97 2.30 15.97
CA MET A 85 0.62 2.16 16.55
C MET A 85 -0.11 0.89 16.08
N GLY A 86 0.51 0.07 15.21
CA GLY A 86 -0.07 -1.16 14.67
C GLY A 86 -1.06 -0.92 13.52
N VAL A 87 -1.12 0.28 12.94
CA VAL A 87 -1.94 0.59 11.77
C VAL A 87 -1.39 -0.17 10.56
N ASN A 88 -2.27 -0.86 9.83
CA ASN A 88 -1.91 -1.60 8.62
C ASN A 88 -2.67 -1.14 7.38
N VAL A 89 -3.66 -0.25 7.52
CA VAL A 89 -4.38 0.36 6.40
C VAL A 89 -4.57 1.85 6.68
N ILE A 90 -4.36 2.68 5.66
CA ILE A 90 -4.79 4.08 5.67
C ILE A 90 -5.84 4.33 4.60
N ARG A 91 -6.80 5.21 4.89
CA ARG A 91 -7.72 5.77 3.90
C ARG A 91 -7.27 7.18 3.53
N GLN A 92 -7.09 7.43 2.24
CA GLN A 92 -6.63 8.70 1.67
C GLN A 92 -7.60 9.23 0.62
N TYR A 93 -7.71 10.55 0.43
CA TYR A 93 -8.49 11.10 -0.68
C TYR A 93 -7.88 10.75 -2.05
N THR A 94 -8.72 10.72 -3.08
CA THR A 94 -8.28 10.67 -4.47
C THR A 94 -7.34 11.83 -4.78
N GLY A 95 -6.20 11.55 -5.42
CA GLY A 95 -5.18 12.56 -5.74
C GLY A 95 -3.77 12.20 -5.29
N VAL A 96 -3.61 11.21 -4.40
CA VAL A 96 -2.28 10.66 -4.07
C VAL A 96 -1.66 9.99 -5.31
N PRO A 97 -0.44 10.36 -5.72
CA PRO A 97 0.25 9.69 -6.81
C PRO A 97 0.57 8.22 -6.48
N ALA A 98 0.37 7.32 -7.45
CA ALA A 98 0.59 5.88 -7.26
C ALA A 98 1.99 5.51 -6.72
N ARG A 99 3.02 6.28 -7.09
CA ARG A 99 4.39 6.08 -6.58
C ARG A 99 4.49 6.25 -5.05
N TRP A 100 3.69 7.13 -4.45
CA TRP A 100 3.68 7.35 -3.01
C TRP A 100 2.84 6.31 -2.28
N ILE A 101 1.76 5.81 -2.91
CA ILE A 101 1.05 4.60 -2.42
C ILE A 101 2.03 3.42 -2.34
N LYS A 102 2.78 3.19 -3.43
CA LYS A 102 3.81 2.16 -3.50
C LYS A 102 4.88 2.36 -2.44
N TYR A 103 5.37 3.59 -2.27
CA TYR A 103 6.36 3.93 -1.24
C TYR A 103 5.86 3.58 0.17
N ILE A 104 4.62 3.95 0.51
CA ILE A 104 4.01 3.67 1.82
C ILE A 104 3.94 2.15 2.05
N TYR A 105 3.46 1.40 1.06
CA TYR A 105 3.35 -0.05 1.16
C TYR A 105 4.72 -0.74 1.30
N GLU A 106 5.67 -0.44 0.41
CA GLU A 106 6.96 -1.13 0.38
C GLU A 106 7.84 -0.83 1.61
N ASN A 107 7.75 0.38 2.16
CA ASN A 107 8.60 0.79 3.30
C ASN A 107 7.93 0.54 4.66
N TYR A 108 6.61 0.64 4.73
CA TYR A 108 5.88 0.60 6.00
C TYR A 108 4.94 -0.60 6.14
N GLY A 109 4.60 -1.29 5.04
CA GLY A 109 3.64 -2.40 5.06
C GLY A 109 2.20 -1.93 5.29
N ILE A 110 1.91 -0.67 4.98
CA ILE A 110 0.60 -0.06 5.16
C ILE A 110 -0.12 -0.04 3.81
N TYR A 111 -1.31 -0.64 3.74
CA TYR A 111 -2.16 -0.62 2.56
C TYR A 111 -2.90 0.72 2.45
N THR A 112 -3.14 1.18 1.23
CA THR A 112 -3.94 2.40 0.99
C THR A 112 -5.30 2.04 0.41
N MET A 113 -6.36 2.43 1.11
CA MET A 113 -7.72 2.47 0.59
C MET A 113 -8.00 3.85 0.02
N LEU A 114 -8.12 3.97 -1.30
CA LEU A 114 -8.46 5.24 -1.93
C LEU A 114 -9.94 5.56 -1.68
N ASN A 115 -10.17 6.71 -1.06
CA ASN A 115 -11.48 7.32 -0.96
C ASN A 115 -11.86 7.94 -2.31
N HIS A 116 -12.24 7.09 -3.25
CA HIS A 116 -13.08 7.51 -4.35
C HIS A 116 -14.51 7.64 -3.82
N SER A 117 -15.26 8.64 -4.27
CA SER A 117 -16.72 8.62 -4.12
C SER A 117 -17.20 7.31 -4.74
N PHE A 118 -17.63 6.35 -3.92
CA PHE A 118 -18.42 5.23 -4.42
C PHE A 118 -19.81 5.79 -4.71
N GLY A 119 -20.09 5.98 -6.00
CA GLY A 119 -21.30 6.60 -6.53
C GLY A 119 -21.12 6.95 -7.99
#